data_AF-A0A7H8SKA8-F1
#
_entry.id   AF-A0A7H8SKA8-F1
#
_cell.length_a   1.000
_cell.length_b   1.000
_cell.length_c   1.000
_cell.angle_alpha   90.00
_cell.angle_beta   90.00
_cell.angle_gamma   90.00
#
_symmetry.space_group_name_H-M   'P 1'
#
loop_
_entity.id
_entity.type
_entity.pdbx_description
1 polymer ?
#
loop_
_entity_poly.entity_id
_entity_poly.type
_entity_poly.pdbx_seq_one_letter_code
_entity_poly.pdbx_strand_id
1 'polypeptide(L)' 'MAMRPEVRRRGIVLIVFAIVQWFFMRYILDNQLFNLTTYDRIVFFCVSSLAGAFVIFVGLIYMVLKGNADKE' A
#
# COMPACT_ATOMS: atom_id res chain seq x y z
N MET A 1 -17.18 -14.80 13.35
CA MET A 1 -15.76 -14.41 13.15
C MET A 1 -15.66 -12.90 13.34
N ALA A 2 -15.56 -12.43 14.59
CA ALA A 2 -15.47 -11.01 14.88
C ALA A 2 -13.98 -10.63 14.94
N MET A 3 -13.49 -9.97 13.90
CA MET A 3 -12.10 -9.50 13.85
C MET A 3 -11.89 -8.41 14.91
N ARG A 4 -10.78 -8.45 15.66
CA ARG A 4 -10.47 -7.41 16.65
C ARG A 4 -10.50 -6.02 15.99
N PRO A 5 -11.21 -5.03 16.57
CA PRO A 5 -11.45 -3.74 15.92
C PRO A 5 -10.15 -2.98 15.59
N GLU A 6 -9.09 -3.17 16.39
CA GLU A 6 -7.78 -2.60 16.14
C GLU A 6 -7.12 -3.12 14.86
N VAL A 7 -7.22 -4.44 14.62
CA VAL A 7 -6.62 -5.11 13.45
C VAL A 7 -7.32 -4.66 12.17
N ARG A 8 -8.66 -4.57 12.21
CA ARG A 8 -9.47 -4.01 11.12
C ARG A 8 -9.09 -2.56 10.80
N ARG A 9 -8.93 -1.72 11.83
CA ARG A 9 -8.55 -0.31 11.66
C ARG A 9 -7.17 -0.16 11.02
N ARG A 10 -6.18 -0.92 11.49
CA ARG A 10 -4.82 -0.91 10.91
C ARG A 10 -4.82 -1.36 9.45
N GLY A 11 -5.62 -2.36 9.11
CA GLY A 11 -5.79 -2.80 7.73
C GLY A 11 -6.35 -1.74 6.80
N ILE A 12 -7.44 -1.09 7.22
CA ILE A 12 -8.04 0.01 6.45
C ILE A 12 -7.02 1.15 6.26
N VAL A 13 -6.26 1.50 7.30
CA VAL A 13 -5.22 2.54 7.21
C VAL A 13 -4.15 2.17 6.18
N LEU A 14 -3.72 0.91 6.10
CA LEU A 14 -2.74 0.46 5.10
C LEU A 14 -3.29 0.53 3.67
N ILE A 15 -4.56 0.18 3.48
CA ILE A 15 -5.22 0.30 2.16
C ILE A 15 -5.31 1.77 1.74
N VAL A 16 -5.77 2.64 2.64
CA VAL A 16 -5.86 4.09 2.37
C VAL A 16 -4.47 4.67 2.08
N PHE A 17 -3.46 4.27 2.85
CA PHE A 17 -2.07 4.66 2.63
C PHE A 17 -1.58 4.26 1.24
N ALA A 18 -1.82 3.03 0.81
CA ALA A 18 -1.41 2.56 -0.52
C ALA A 18 -2.10 3.34 -1.66
N ILE A 19 -3.38 3.67 -1.51
CA ILE A 19 -4.12 4.49 -2.48
C ILE A 19 -3.54 5.90 -2.55
N VAL A 20 -3.34 6.56 -1.40
CA VAL A 20 -2.76 7.91 -1.33
C VAL A 20 -1.34 7.93 -1.92
N GLN A 21 -0.53 6.93 -1.56
CA GLN A 21 0.82 6.76 -2.10
C GLN A 21 0.77 6.66 -3.62
N TRP A 22 -0.11 5.83 -4.19
CA TRP A 22 -0.27 5.68 -5.63
C TRP A 22 -0.67 6.99 -6.31
N PHE A 23 -1.65 7.73 -5.77
CA PHE A 23 -2.05 9.04 -6.29
C PHE A 23 -0.90 10.05 -6.26
N PHE A 24 -0.13 10.07 -5.18
CA PHE A 24 1.01 10.97 -5.04
C PHE A 24 2.09 10.68 -6.09
N MET A 25 2.42 9.40 -6.30
CA MET A 25 3.34 8.99 -7.36
C MET A 25 2.80 9.37 -8.75
N ARG A 26 1.52 9.14 -9.02
CA ARG A 26 0.89 9.51 -10.30
C ARG A 26 0.98 11.01 -10.56
N TYR A 27 0.71 11.82 -9.54
CA TYR A 27 0.82 13.28 -9.60
C TYR A 27 2.24 13.74 -9.93
N ILE A 28 3.25 13.12 -9.30
CA ILE A 28 4.67 13.38 -9.58
C ILE A 28 5.01 13.11 -11.05
N LEU A 29 4.54 11.98 -11.58
CA LEU A 29 4.82 11.59 -12.95
C LEU A 29 4.11 12.49 -13.98
N ASP A 30 2.86 12.88 -13.73
CA ASP A 30 2.09 13.73 -14.65
C ASP A 30 2.60 15.17 -14.70
N ASN A 31 3.01 15.73 -13.56
CA ASN A 31 3.54 17.11 -13.49
C ASN A 31 5.05 17.19 -13.68
N GLN A 32 5.72 16.07 -13.94
CA GLN A 32 7.17 16.00 -14.18
C GLN A 32 8.03 16.66 -13.09
N LEU A 33 7.58 16.62 -11.82
CA LEU A 33 8.17 17.44 -10.72
C LEU A 33 9.67 17.22 -10.48
N PHE A 34 10.22 16.08 -10.88
CA PHE A 34 11.63 15.73 -10.66
C PHE A 34 12.49 15.73 -11.93
N ASN A 35 12.02 16.32 -13.04
CA ASN A 35 12.72 16.31 -14.33
C ASN A 35 13.25 14.91 -14.71
N LEU A 36 12.47 13.87 -14.39
CA LEU A 36 12.82 12.47 -14.58
C LEU A 36 12.82 12.14 -16.07
N THR A 37 13.81 11.36 -16.52
CA THR A 37 13.82 10.82 -17.88
C THR A 37 12.67 9.81 -18.07
N THR A 38 12.33 9.48 -19.31
CA THR A 38 11.26 8.52 -19.61
C THR A 38 11.50 7.16 -18.93
N TYR A 39 12.76 6.69 -18.90
CA TYR A 39 13.12 5.43 -18.26
C TYR A 39 12.93 5.50 -16.74
N ASP A 40 13.36 6.59 -16.10
CA ASP A 40 13.22 6.75 -14.65
C ASP A 40 11.75 6.77 -14.24
N ARG A 41 10.87 7.38 -15.04
CA ARG A 41 9.42 7.39 -14.78
C ARG A 41 8.81 6.00 -14.79
N ILE A 42 9.21 5.16 -15.75
CA ILE A 42 8.73 3.77 -15.85
C ILE A 42 9.21 2.97 -14.64
N VAL A 43 10.48 3.09 -14.27
CA VAL A 43 11.05 2.41 -13.10
C VAL A 43 10.35 2.87 -11.82
N PHE A 44 10.16 4.17 -11.64
CA PHE A 44 9.50 4.73 -10.47
C PHE A 44 8.05 4.26 -10.36
N PHE A 45 7.32 4.22 -11.48
CA PHE A 45 5.98 3.67 -11.55
C PHE A 45 5.93 2.18 -11.15
N CYS A 46 6.82 1.36 -11.70
CA CYS A 46 6.88 -0.07 -11.41
C CYS A 46 7.26 -0.35 -9.95
N VAL A 47 8.33 0.26 -9.46
CA VAL A 47 8.81 0.07 -8.08
C VAL A 47 7.76 0.55 -7.08
N SER A 48 7.15 1.70 -7.33
CA SER A 48 6.07 2.22 -6.49
C SER A 48 4.85 1.32 -6.47
N SER A 49 4.41 0.81 -7.64
CA SER A 49 3.24 -0.05 -7.73
C SER A 49 3.49 -1.40 -7.04
N LEU A 50 4.69 -1.97 -7.21
CA LEU A 50 5.11 -3.19 -6.51
C LEU A 50 5.18 -2.98 -5.00
N ALA A 51 5.77 -1.87 -4.54
CA ALA A 51 5.85 -1.55 -3.11
C ALA A 51 4.45 -1.37 -2.50
N GLY A 52 3.55 -0.64 -3.17
CA GLY A 52 2.18 -0.46 -2.74
C GLY A 52 1.42 -1.79 -2.61
N ALA A 53 1.49 -2.64 -3.64
CA ALA A 53 0.87 -3.96 -3.62
C ALA A 53 1.45 -4.85 -2.50
N PHE A 54 2.78 -4.85 -2.33
CA PHE A 54 3.45 -5.62 -1.29
C PHE A 54 2.99 -5.20 0.12
N VAL A 55 2.90 -3.89 0.38
CA VAL A 55 2.40 -3.36 1.66
C VAL A 55 0.95 -3.79 1.93
N ILE A 56 0.10 -3.80 0.90
CA ILE A 56 -1.28 -4.31 1.01
C ILE A 56 -1.25 -5.80 1.38
N PHE A 57 -0.48 -6.63 0.68
CA PHE A 57 -0.39 -8.06 0.96
C PHE A 57 0.10 -8.34 2.39
N VAL A 58 1.17 -7.67 2.83
CA VAL A 58 1.68 -7.81 4.21
C VAL A 58 0.62 -7.35 5.22
N GLY A 59 -0.10 -6.26 4.94
CA GLY A 59 -1.20 -5.79 5.78
C GLY A 59 -2.36 -6.78 5.89
N LEU A 60 -2.74 -7.42 4.77
CA LEU A 60 -3.75 -8.47 4.74
C LEU A 60 -3.29 -9.71 5.54
N ILE A 61 -2.05 -10.16 5.34
CA ILE A 61 -1.47 -11.28 6.09
C ILE A 61 -1.47 -10.98 7.59
N TYR A 62 -1.04 -9.78 7.98
CA TYR A 62 -1.09 -9.33 9.38
C TYR A 62 -2.52 -9.38 9.94
N MET A 63 -3.50 -8.94 9.15
CA MET A 63 -4.90 -9.01 9.55
C MET A 63 -5.38 -10.45 9.74
N VAL A 64 -5.01 -11.37 8.86
CA VAL A 64 -5.38 -12.78 8.96
C VAL A 64 -4.74 -13.44 10.19
N LEU A 65 -3.43 -13.27 10.36
CA LEU A 65 -2.68 -13.88 11.46
C LEU A 65 -3.15 -13.35 12.82
N LYS A 66 -3.21 -12.02 12.98
CA LYS A 66 -3.52 -11.40 14.27
C LYS A 66 -5.02 -11.27 14.54
N GLY A 67 -5.84 -11.21 13.49
CA GLY A 67 -7.30 -11.18 13.60
C GLY A 67 -7.91 -12.53 13.98
N ASN A 68 -7.16 -13.63 13.85
CA ASN A 68 -7.60 -14.99 14.15
C ASN A 68 -6.79 -15.66 15.29
N ALA A 69 -5.97 -14.89 16.02
CA ALA A 69 -5.13 -15.39 17.13
C ALA A 69 -5.93 -15.81 18.39
N ASP A 70 -7.25 -15.60 18.43
CA ASP A 70 -8.16 -16.07 19.50
C ASP A 70 -8.74 -17.47 19.25
N LYS A 71 -8.15 -18.28 18.36
CA LYS A 71 -8.58 -19.67 18.11
C LYS A 71 -7.73 -20.72 18.83
N GLU A 72 -7.15 -20.35 19.97
CA GLU A 72 -6.66 -21.32 20.95
C GLU A 72 -7.71 -21.53 22.04
#